data_AF-A0A316QN18-F1
#
_entry.id   AF-A0A316QN18-F1
#
_cell.length_a   1.000
_cell.length_b   1.000
_cell.length_c   1.000
_cell.angle_alpha   90.00
_cell.angle_beta   90.00
_cell.angle_gamma   90.00
#
_symmetry.space_group_name_H-M   'P 1'
#
loop_
_entity.id
_entity.type
_entity.pdbx_description
1 polymer ?
#
loop_
_entity_poly.entity_id
_entity_poly.type
_entity_poly.pdbx_seq_one_letter_code
_entity_poly.pdbx_strand_id
1 'polypeptide(L)'
;MQEAAERCNVSYSGLEQHLLFYHKDLVGKRIRIREQAVRQQRKGKITGRGTLHAPKPETVALYAEALHLYRTTPMSARRIAAETKVSRKGFYEYLQTWHMDLVCRRKGIPYEEGRHVDWSKVRKYNPAAKAKYAAAIDRLKESGLPTAKVAAEFGLHPECFRQYLKEHEPELYANLGMARTESGRMVSRRSMEKYAEAVRLYGTTAESLKSLARRFGLNDCSLGQFIRRHFPELTEQHQKLVQQENSGTGI
;
A
#
# COMPACT_ATOMS: atom_id res chain seq x y z
N MET A 1 39.61 -5.65 -27.86
CA MET A 1 40.32 -5.96 -29.12
C MET A 1 41.67 -5.28 -29.11
N GLN A 2 41.73 -3.97 -28.88
CA GLN A 2 42.99 -3.23 -28.78
C GLN A 2 43.88 -3.70 -27.62
N GLU A 3 43.36 -3.76 -26.39
CA GLU A 3 44.09 -4.34 -25.24
C GLU A 3 44.53 -5.81 -25.47
N ALA A 4 43.78 -6.58 -26.25
CA ALA A 4 44.12 -7.98 -26.55
C ALA A 4 45.25 -8.06 -27.58
N ALA A 5 45.24 -7.16 -28.58
CA ALA A 5 46.33 -7.04 -29.55
C ALA A 5 47.63 -6.61 -28.88
N GLU A 6 47.56 -5.66 -27.94
CA GLU A 6 48.69 -5.22 -27.13
C GLU A 6 49.23 -6.34 -26.24
N ARG A 7 48.37 -7.07 -25.52
CA ARG A 7 48.78 -8.21 -24.68
C ARG A 7 49.40 -9.36 -25.47
N CYS A 8 48.92 -9.60 -26.68
CA CYS A 8 49.43 -10.64 -27.55
C CYS A 8 50.58 -10.17 -28.46
N ASN A 9 51.02 -8.91 -28.32
CA ASN A 9 52.06 -8.28 -29.12
C ASN A 9 51.86 -8.41 -30.65
N VAL A 10 50.61 -8.26 -31.09
CA VAL A 10 50.21 -8.31 -32.51
C VAL A 10 49.58 -6.98 -32.93
N SER A 11 49.61 -6.68 -34.23
CA SER A 11 48.92 -5.49 -34.73
C SER A 11 47.39 -5.63 -34.57
N TYR A 12 46.73 -4.52 -34.22
CA TYR A 12 45.27 -4.48 -34.08
C TYR A 12 44.56 -4.99 -35.34
N SER A 13 44.98 -4.49 -36.51
CA SER A 13 44.43 -4.87 -37.81
C SER A 13 44.72 -6.33 -38.14
N GLY A 14 45.92 -6.83 -37.83
CA GLY A 14 46.28 -8.24 -38.06
C GLY A 14 45.42 -9.20 -37.23
N LEU A 15 45.23 -8.91 -35.94
CA LEU A 15 44.37 -9.69 -35.06
C LEU A 15 42.90 -9.64 -35.51
N GLU A 16 42.43 -8.47 -35.93
CA GLU A 16 41.06 -8.31 -36.46
C GLU A 16 40.83 -9.17 -37.71
N GLN A 17 41.73 -9.09 -38.70
CA GLN A 17 41.64 -9.90 -39.91
C GLN A 17 41.73 -11.39 -39.59
N HIS A 18 42.65 -11.79 -38.71
CA HIS A 18 42.79 -13.18 -38.30
C HIS A 18 41.49 -13.74 -37.69
N LEU A 19 40.82 -12.97 -36.81
CA LEU A 19 39.55 -13.37 -36.23
C LEU A 19 38.40 -13.41 -37.25
N LEU A 20 38.39 -12.49 -38.22
CA LEU A 20 37.39 -12.46 -39.29
C LEU A 20 37.53 -13.63 -40.27
N PHE A 21 38.76 -14.05 -40.57
CA PHE A 21 39.01 -15.14 -41.52
C PHE A 21 38.91 -16.52 -40.87
N TYR A 22 39.58 -16.73 -39.73
CA TYR A 22 39.75 -18.06 -39.13
C TYR A 22 38.79 -18.35 -37.98
N HIS A 23 38.20 -17.33 -37.36
CA HIS A 23 37.33 -17.48 -36.18
C HIS A 23 35.97 -16.78 -36.36
N LYS A 24 35.35 -16.96 -37.53
CA LYS A 24 34.04 -16.39 -37.88
C LYS A 24 32.97 -16.68 -36.81
N ASP A 25 32.99 -17.85 -36.20
CA ASP A 25 32.05 -18.23 -35.14
C ASP A 25 32.18 -17.37 -33.89
N LEU A 26 33.40 -16.98 -33.50
CA LEU A 26 33.63 -16.09 -32.36
C LEU A 26 33.12 -14.68 -32.65
N VAL A 27 33.35 -14.19 -33.86
CA VAL A 27 32.84 -12.88 -34.32
C VAL A 27 31.31 -12.90 -34.34
N GLY A 28 30.70 -13.94 -34.90
CA GLY A 28 29.24 -14.12 -34.94
C GLY A 28 28.62 -14.29 -33.54
N LYS A 29 29.27 -14.97 -32.61
CA LYS A 29 28.84 -15.02 -31.19
C LYS A 29 28.89 -13.63 -30.55
N ARG A 30 29.95 -12.85 -30.78
CA ARG A 30 30.10 -11.49 -30.25
C ARG A 30 29.01 -10.54 -30.78
N ILE A 31 28.68 -10.62 -32.07
CA ILE A 31 27.59 -9.83 -32.68
C ILE A 31 26.25 -10.18 -32.02
N ARG A 32 25.91 -11.47 -31.94
CA ARG A 32 24.68 -11.94 -31.29
C ARG A 32 24.56 -11.48 -29.83
N ILE A 33 25.64 -11.58 -29.04
CA ILE A 33 25.66 -11.09 -27.66
C ILE A 33 25.38 -9.58 -27.61
N ARG A 34 25.96 -8.79 -28.52
CA ARG A 34 25.74 -7.34 -28.59
C ARG A 34 24.31 -7.00 -29.01
N GLU A 35 23.76 -7.71 -30.00
CA GLU A 35 22.37 -7.55 -30.45
C GLU A 35 21.37 -7.84 -29.34
N GLN A 36 21.57 -8.94 -28.59
CA GLN A 36 20.75 -9.28 -27.43
C GLN A 36 20.91 -8.29 -26.27
N ALA A 37 22.08 -7.66 -26.16
CA ALA A 37 22.36 -6.62 -25.17
C ALA A 37 21.84 -5.23 -25.56
N VAL A 38 21.43 -5.01 -26.82
CA VAL A 38 20.77 -3.77 -27.21
C VAL A 38 19.48 -3.67 -26.38
N ARG A 39 19.33 -2.56 -25.63
CA ARG A 39 18.22 -2.28 -24.71
C ARG A 39 18.25 -3.02 -23.35
N GLN A 40 19.13 -3.99 -23.13
CA GLN A 40 19.29 -4.63 -21.81
C GLN A 40 20.46 -4.04 -21.02
N GLN A 41 20.20 -2.96 -20.28
CA GLN A 41 21.20 -2.31 -19.41
C GLN A 41 21.21 -2.96 -18.02
N ARG A 42 21.69 -4.20 -17.92
CA ARG A 42 21.89 -4.88 -16.64
C ARG A 42 23.30 -4.66 -16.13
N LYS A 43 23.45 -4.36 -14.84
CA LYS A 43 24.78 -4.18 -14.21
C LYS A 43 25.69 -5.38 -14.44
N GLY A 44 26.94 -5.09 -14.79
CA GLY A 44 27.96 -6.12 -15.03
C GLY A 44 27.76 -6.94 -16.31
N LYS A 45 26.71 -6.69 -17.11
CA LYS A 45 26.54 -7.30 -18.43
C LYS A 45 27.12 -6.41 -19.52
N ILE A 46 27.49 -7.03 -20.63
CA ILE A 46 27.97 -6.33 -21.82
C ILE A 46 26.79 -5.54 -22.41
N THR A 47 27.01 -4.28 -22.74
CA THR A 47 26.04 -3.43 -23.45
C THR A 47 26.16 -3.60 -24.96
N GLY A 48 25.20 -3.09 -25.74
CA GLY A 48 25.29 -3.08 -27.22
C GLY A 48 26.57 -2.43 -27.78
N ARG A 49 27.22 -1.54 -27.01
CA ARG A 49 28.52 -0.94 -27.37
C ARG A 49 29.72 -1.86 -27.10
N GLY A 50 29.50 -3.02 -26.50
CA GLY A 50 30.55 -4.00 -26.19
C GLY A 50 31.32 -3.73 -24.89
N THR A 51 30.97 -2.66 -24.15
CA THR A 51 31.54 -2.36 -22.83
C THR A 51 30.65 -2.92 -21.72
N LEU A 52 31.25 -3.24 -20.57
CA LEU A 52 30.51 -3.62 -19.37
C LEU A 52 29.64 -2.45 -18.90
N HIS A 53 28.39 -2.74 -18.51
CA HIS A 53 27.52 -1.76 -17.86
C HIS A 53 27.97 -1.58 -16.41
N ALA A 54 28.90 -0.64 -16.21
CA ALA A 54 29.51 -0.32 -14.94
C ALA A 54 29.67 1.20 -14.79
N PRO A 55 29.69 1.74 -13.56
CA PRO A 55 29.94 3.15 -13.34
C PRO A 55 31.37 3.50 -13.78
N LYS A 56 31.56 4.73 -14.29
CA LYS A 56 32.89 5.23 -14.61
C LYS A 56 33.77 5.27 -13.35
N PRO A 57 35.08 4.97 -13.42
CA PRO A 57 35.98 5.03 -12.27
C PRO A 57 35.95 6.39 -11.55
N GLU A 58 35.92 7.49 -12.30
CA GLU A 58 35.80 8.86 -11.77
C GLU A 58 34.55 9.04 -10.89
N THR A 59 33.41 8.48 -11.34
CA THR A 59 32.14 8.55 -10.60
C THR A 59 32.20 7.68 -9.34
N VAL A 60 32.87 6.52 -9.40
CA VAL A 60 33.08 5.67 -8.23
C VAL A 60 33.92 6.39 -7.18
N ALA A 61 35.02 7.05 -7.59
CA ALA A 61 35.87 7.82 -6.69
C ALA A 61 35.12 8.99 -6.06
N LEU A 62 34.37 9.77 -6.86
CA LEU A 62 33.61 10.93 -6.39
C LEU A 62 32.60 10.58 -5.28
N TYR A 63 31.91 9.45 -5.39
CA TYR A 63 30.88 9.05 -4.43
C TYR A 63 31.36 8.01 -3.41
N ALA A 64 32.65 7.66 -3.37
CA ALA A 64 33.16 6.59 -2.52
C ALA A 64 32.88 6.82 -1.02
N GLU A 65 33.20 8.02 -0.53
CA GLU A 65 32.97 8.41 0.86
C GLU A 65 31.47 8.48 1.20
N ALA A 66 30.67 9.10 0.33
CA ALA A 66 29.22 9.19 0.49
C ALA A 66 28.57 7.80 0.53
N LEU A 67 29.03 6.89 -0.31
CA LEU A 67 28.57 5.50 -0.35
C LEU A 67 28.99 4.73 0.91
N HIS A 68 30.20 4.97 1.42
CA HIS A 68 30.66 4.38 2.67
C HIS A 68 29.74 4.79 3.83
N LEU A 69 29.50 6.09 4.02
CA LEU A 69 28.55 6.60 5.03
C LEU A 69 27.15 6.03 4.83
N TYR A 70 26.69 5.90 3.58
CA TYR A 70 25.40 5.29 3.26
C TYR A 70 25.33 3.78 3.58
N ARG A 71 26.46 3.09 3.75
CA ARG A 71 26.45 1.69 4.19
C ARG A 71 26.51 1.57 5.70
N THR A 72 27.27 2.42 6.36
CA THR A 72 27.64 2.26 7.77
C THR A 72 26.76 3.03 8.74
N THR A 73 26.05 4.07 8.30
CA THR A 73 25.24 4.93 9.18
C THR A 73 23.77 4.99 8.81
N PRO A 74 22.85 5.25 9.75
CA PRO A 74 21.42 5.41 9.46
C PRO A 74 21.06 6.76 8.81
N MET A 75 22.05 7.61 8.50
CA MET A 75 21.82 8.94 7.96
C MET A 75 21.10 8.93 6.60
N SER A 76 20.30 9.96 6.35
CA SER A 76 19.62 10.12 5.05
C SER A 76 20.62 10.47 3.94
N ALA A 77 20.34 10.02 2.71
CA ALA A 77 21.17 10.38 1.54
C ALA A 77 21.30 11.91 1.35
N ARG A 78 20.27 12.68 1.72
CA ARG A 78 20.35 14.16 1.74
C ARG A 78 21.42 14.68 2.68
N ARG A 79 21.46 14.15 3.92
CA ARG A 79 22.42 14.59 4.94
C ARG A 79 23.84 14.19 4.54
N ILE A 80 24.01 12.95 4.08
CA ILE A 80 25.28 12.43 3.59
C ILE A 80 25.81 13.29 2.43
N ALA A 81 24.96 13.61 1.44
CA ALA A 81 25.39 14.44 0.31
C ALA A 81 25.87 15.83 0.73
N ALA A 82 25.22 16.43 1.75
CA ALA A 82 25.65 17.71 2.30
C ALA A 82 26.99 17.61 3.04
N GLU A 83 27.20 16.54 3.81
CA GLU A 83 28.41 16.30 4.59
C GLU A 83 29.63 16.03 3.70
N THR A 84 29.48 15.21 2.66
CA THR A 84 30.54 14.91 1.70
C THR A 84 30.63 15.91 0.55
N LYS A 85 29.88 17.03 0.61
CA LYS A 85 29.86 18.11 -0.39
C LYS A 85 29.60 17.65 -1.84
N VAL A 86 28.84 16.57 -2.02
CA VAL A 86 28.44 16.10 -3.36
C VAL A 86 27.05 16.61 -3.72
N SER A 87 26.75 16.68 -5.02
CA SER A 87 25.41 17.04 -5.47
C SER A 87 24.37 16.06 -4.95
N ARG A 88 23.36 16.56 -4.23
CA ARG A 88 22.24 15.74 -3.74
C ARG A 88 21.61 14.93 -4.87
N LYS A 89 21.27 15.59 -5.97
CA LYS A 89 20.61 14.95 -7.13
C LYS A 89 21.51 13.87 -7.73
N GLY A 90 22.77 14.18 -7.98
CA GLY A 90 23.73 13.24 -8.54
C GLY A 90 23.97 12.02 -7.65
N PHE A 91 24.04 12.21 -6.33
CA PHE A 91 24.19 11.10 -5.40
C PHE A 91 22.96 10.18 -5.37
N TYR A 92 21.74 10.76 -5.43
CA TYR A 92 20.52 9.95 -5.55
C TYR A 92 20.48 9.15 -6.85
N GLU A 93 20.83 9.77 -7.99
CA GLU A 93 20.92 9.09 -9.28
C GLU A 93 21.97 7.96 -9.23
N TYR A 94 23.14 8.23 -8.65
CA TYR A 94 24.18 7.22 -8.48
C TYR A 94 23.71 6.02 -7.65
N LEU A 95 23.02 6.27 -6.52
CA LEU A 95 22.44 5.21 -5.70
C LEU A 95 21.36 4.43 -6.45
N GLN A 96 20.44 5.10 -7.14
CA GLN A 96 19.36 4.44 -7.88
C GLN A 96 19.92 3.61 -9.05
N THR A 97 20.86 4.15 -9.81
CA THR A 97 21.41 3.46 -10.97
C THR A 97 22.31 2.31 -10.54
N TRP A 98 23.22 2.51 -9.58
CA TRP A 98 24.29 1.53 -9.30
C TRP A 98 24.10 0.73 -8.01
N HIS A 99 23.50 1.32 -6.97
CA HIS A 99 23.41 0.73 -5.63
C HIS A 99 21.96 0.59 -5.14
N MET A 100 21.03 0.27 -6.05
CA MET A 100 19.61 0.11 -5.73
C MET A 100 19.37 -0.98 -4.67
N ASP A 101 20.24 -2.00 -4.64
CA ASP A 101 20.25 -3.04 -3.60
C ASP A 101 20.38 -2.44 -2.19
N LEU A 102 21.24 -1.43 -2.00
CA LEU A 102 21.41 -0.76 -0.72
C LEU A 102 20.18 0.07 -0.34
N VAL A 103 19.59 0.75 -1.34
CA VAL A 103 18.36 1.54 -1.15
C VAL A 103 17.22 0.64 -0.72
N CYS A 104 17.03 -0.50 -1.40
CA CYS A 104 16.02 -1.49 -1.08
C CYS A 104 16.27 -2.15 0.27
N ARG A 105 17.51 -2.51 0.59
CA ARG A 105 17.90 -3.10 1.88
C ARG A 105 17.53 -2.19 3.05
N ARG A 106 17.86 -0.91 2.98
CA ARG A 106 17.50 0.09 4.01
C ARG A 106 15.99 0.25 4.18
N LYS A 107 15.21 -0.13 3.18
CA LYS A 107 13.75 -0.06 3.17
C LYS A 107 13.08 -1.41 3.45
N GLY A 108 13.85 -2.48 3.67
CA GLY A 108 13.32 -3.83 3.89
C GLY A 108 12.64 -4.44 2.65
N ILE A 109 13.03 -4.03 1.45
CA ILE A 109 12.45 -4.52 0.19
C ILE A 109 13.41 -5.53 -0.44
N PRO A 110 12.93 -6.69 -0.91
CA PRO A 110 13.74 -7.57 -1.75
C PRO A 110 14.08 -6.87 -3.07
N TYR A 111 15.33 -6.99 -3.50
CA TYR A 111 15.81 -6.41 -4.76
C TYR A 111 16.46 -7.48 -5.63
N GLU A 112 16.03 -7.53 -6.89
CA GLU A 112 16.65 -8.33 -7.94
C GLU A 112 16.88 -7.45 -9.17
N GLU A 113 18.10 -7.49 -9.71
CA GLU A 113 18.48 -6.71 -10.89
C GLU A 113 17.61 -7.10 -12.11
N GLY A 114 16.97 -6.11 -12.73
CA GLY A 114 16.09 -6.33 -13.88
C GLY A 114 14.64 -6.70 -13.53
N ARG A 115 14.29 -6.86 -12.25
CA ARG A 115 12.89 -6.91 -11.81
C ARG A 115 12.41 -5.52 -11.38
N HIS A 116 11.11 -5.28 -11.55
CA HIS A 116 10.48 -4.07 -11.05
C HIS A 116 10.41 -4.10 -9.52
N VAL A 117 10.90 -3.03 -8.88
CA VAL A 117 10.81 -2.88 -7.42
C VAL A 117 9.43 -2.33 -7.05
N ASP A 118 8.70 -3.04 -6.19
CA ASP A 118 7.42 -2.57 -5.68
C ASP A 118 7.62 -1.51 -4.58
N TRP A 119 7.59 -0.24 -4.99
CA TRP A 119 7.71 0.90 -4.09
C TRP A 119 6.45 1.16 -3.23
N SER A 120 5.31 0.52 -3.54
CA SER A 120 4.05 0.75 -2.84
C SER A 120 4.11 0.34 -1.37
N LYS A 121 4.99 -0.60 -1.01
CA LYS A 121 5.17 -1.11 0.36
C LYS A 121 6.10 -0.24 1.21
N VAL A 122 6.82 0.70 0.59
CA VAL A 122 7.99 1.40 1.18
C VAL A 122 7.62 2.63 1.98
N ARG A 123 6.55 3.31 1.56
CA ARG A 123 6.15 4.63 2.06
C ARG A 123 4.68 4.64 2.46
N LYS A 124 4.18 3.52 3.00
CA LYS A 124 2.84 3.53 3.63
C LYS A 124 2.86 4.33 4.91
N TYR A 125 3.93 4.26 5.70
CA TYR A 125 4.00 4.93 7.00
C TYR A 125 4.70 6.29 6.89
N ASN A 126 3.93 7.38 6.76
CA ASN A 126 4.43 8.74 7.01
C ASN A 126 4.28 9.06 8.51
N PRO A 127 5.38 9.16 9.30
CA PRO A 127 5.29 9.43 10.73
C PRO A 127 4.56 10.72 11.07
N ALA A 128 4.70 11.76 10.23
CA ALA A 128 3.99 13.03 10.42
C ALA A 128 2.47 12.87 10.20
N ALA A 129 2.06 12.04 9.24
CA ALA A 129 0.64 11.74 9.04
C ALA A 129 0.09 10.90 10.20
N LYS A 130 0.85 9.92 10.70
CA LYS A 130 0.46 9.14 11.89
C LYS A 130 0.23 10.05 13.10
N ALA A 131 1.15 10.95 13.39
CA ALA A 131 1.00 11.91 14.48
C ALA A 131 -0.25 12.80 14.28
N LYS A 132 -0.52 13.23 13.05
CA LYS A 132 -1.72 14.02 12.71
C LYS A 132 -3.03 13.27 12.99
N TYR A 133 -3.10 11.98 12.68
CA TYR A 133 -4.35 11.21 12.79
C TYR A 133 -4.52 10.46 14.13
N ALA A 134 -3.46 10.30 14.93
CA ALA A 134 -3.48 9.49 16.15
C ALA A 134 -4.60 9.88 17.12
N ALA A 135 -4.67 11.15 17.52
CA ALA A 135 -5.68 11.62 18.46
C ALA A 135 -7.12 11.44 17.94
N ALA A 136 -7.34 11.61 16.63
CA ALA A 136 -8.64 11.39 16.01
C ALA A 136 -9.02 9.89 15.97
N ILE A 137 -8.04 9.00 15.81
CA ILE A 137 -8.26 7.54 15.83
C ILE A 137 -8.61 7.08 17.25
N ASP A 138 -7.88 7.55 18.26
CA ASP A 138 -8.14 7.19 19.66
C ASP A 138 -9.54 7.69 20.08
N ARG A 139 -9.87 8.94 19.74
CA ARG A 139 -11.21 9.50 19.95
C ARG A 139 -12.29 8.73 19.19
N LEU A 140 -11.99 8.19 18.01
CA LEU A 140 -12.95 7.38 17.23
C LEU A 140 -13.19 6.02 17.89
N LYS A 141 -12.15 5.40 18.47
CA LYS A 141 -12.21 4.12 19.20
C LYS A 141 -13.03 4.25 20.50
N GLU A 142 -12.83 5.32 21.27
CA GLU A 142 -13.58 5.59 22.52
C GLU A 142 -14.98 6.16 22.26
N SER A 143 -15.05 6.99 21.23
CA SER A 143 -16.20 7.67 20.66
C SER A 143 -17.48 6.87 20.57
N GLY A 144 -17.33 5.85 19.72
CA GLY A 144 -18.42 5.49 18.83
C GLY A 144 -19.10 6.75 18.26
N LEU A 145 -18.41 7.59 17.52
CA LEU A 145 -19.06 8.68 16.76
C LEU A 145 -18.87 8.43 15.26
N PRO A 146 -19.76 8.96 14.40
CA PRO A 146 -19.53 8.87 12.96
C PRO A 146 -18.18 9.48 12.59
N THR A 147 -17.42 8.82 11.70
CA THR A 147 -16.08 9.28 11.28
C THR A 147 -16.05 10.72 10.83
N ALA A 148 -17.12 11.22 10.21
CA ALA A 148 -17.23 12.61 9.77
C ALA A 148 -17.30 13.61 10.94
N LYS A 149 -17.95 13.24 12.04
CA LYS A 149 -18.07 14.09 13.23
C LYS A 149 -16.73 14.19 13.96
N VAL A 150 -16.06 13.05 14.14
CA VAL A 150 -14.70 13.04 14.71
C VAL A 150 -13.74 13.80 13.80
N ALA A 151 -13.80 13.62 12.48
CA ALA A 151 -12.97 14.39 11.57
C ALA A 151 -13.17 15.91 11.73
N ALA A 152 -14.41 16.38 11.86
CA ALA A 152 -14.72 17.79 12.10
C ALA A 152 -14.15 18.31 13.43
N GLU A 153 -14.23 17.53 14.51
CA GLU A 153 -13.67 17.90 15.83
C GLU A 153 -12.16 18.15 15.77
N PHE A 154 -11.43 17.43 14.92
CA PHE A 154 -9.98 17.57 14.75
C PHE A 154 -9.57 18.42 13.52
N GLY A 155 -10.52 19.10 12.86
CA GLY A 155 -10.23 19.90 11.67
C GLY A 155 -9.71 19.08 10.47
N LEU A 156 -10.04 17.79 10.42
CA LEU A 156 -9.64 16.86 9.38
C LEU A 156 -10.68 16.79 8.26
N HIS A 157 -10.22 16.65 7.03
CA HIS A 157 -11.13 16.36 5.91
C HIS A 157 -11.69 14.93 6.04
N PRO A 158 -13.03 14.73 6.12
CA PRO A 158 -13.64 13.43 6.38
C PRO A 158 -13.23 12.32 5.42
N GLU A 159 -13.13 12.63 4.12
CA GLU A 159 -12.78 11.63 3.09
C GLU A 159 -11.31 11.20 3.17
N CYS A 160 -10.41 12.14 3.44
CA CYS A 160 -8.99 11.83 3.61
C CYS A 160 -8.78 10.98 4.85
N PHE A 161 -9.54 11.25 5.92
CA PHE A 161 -9.48 10.46 7.14
C PHE A 161 -10.04 9.04 6.93
N ARG A 162 -11.14 8.87 6.19
CA ARG A 162 -11.65 7.54 5.82
C ARG A 162 -10.66 6.73 4.99
N GLN A 163 -10.05 7.35 3.98
CA GLN A 163 -9.03 6.68 3.18
C GLN A 163 -7.82 6.27 4.03
N TYR A 164 -7.39 7.14 4.94
CA TYR A 164 -6.31 6.85 5.89
C TYR A 164 -6.65 5.65 6.79
N LEU A 165 -7.87 5.60 7.34
CA LEU A 165 -8.35 4.47 8.14
C LEU A 165 -8.37 3.17 7.33
N LYS A 166 -8.84 3.21 6.08
CA LYS A 166 -8.85 2.04 5.20
C LYS A 166 -7.45 1.48 4.93
N GLU A 167 -6.45 2.36 4.81
CA GLU A 167 -5.07 1.98 4.52
C GLU A 167 -4.27 1.53 5.75
N HIS A 168 -4.54 2.11 6.93
CA HIS A 168 -3.71 1.94 8.13
C HIS A 168 -4.40 1.23 9.29
N GLU A 169 -5.72 1.30 9.40
CA GLU A 169 -6.52 0.67 10.46
C GLU A 169 -7.72 -0.08 9.82
N PRO A 170 -7.47 -1.10 8.98
CA PRO A 170 -8.51 -1.75 8.19
C PRO A 170 -9.58 -2.44 9.05
N GLU A 171 -9.22 -2.93 10.23
CA GLU A 171 -10.16 -3.52 11.19
C GLU A 171 -11.13 -2.46 11.75
N LEU A 172 -10.60 -1.30 12.16
CA LEU A 172 -11.41 -0.18 12.62
C LEU A 172 -12.33 0.32 11.50
N TYR A 173 -11.79 0.44 10.28
CA TYR A 173 -12.57 0.81 9.11
C TYR A 173 -13.70 -0.19 8.80
N ALA A 174 -13.41 -1.50 8.89
CA ALA A 174 -14.40 -2.56 8.68
C ALA A 174 -15.53 -2.52 9.73
N ASN A 175 -15.21 -2.22 10.98
CA ASN A 175 -16.18 -2.09 12.07
C ASN A 175 -17.08 -0.85 11.91
N LEU A 176 -16.55 0.22 11.31
CA LEU A 176 -17.30 1.44 11.00
C LEU A 176 -18.09 1.35 9.69
N GLY A 177 -17.91 0.28 8.93
CA GLY A 177 -18.52 0.08 7.61
C GLY A 177 -19.98 -0.36 7.63
N MET A 178 -20.50 -0.62 6.43
CA MET A 178 -21.85 -1.15 6.21
C MET A 178 -21.84 -2.68 6.26
N ALA A 179 -22.80 -3.28 6.95
CA ALA A 179 -23.12 -4.70 6.86
C ALA A 179 -24.29 -4.93 5.89
N ARG A 180 -24.32 -6.11 5.28
CA ARG A 180 -25.51 -6.62 4.59
C ARG A 180 -26.41 -7.35 5.59
N THR A 181 -27.70 -7.05 5.56
CA THR A 181 -28.73 -7.83 6.24
C THR A 181 -29.02 -9.12 5.45
N GLU A 182 -29.74 -10.07 6.07
CA GLU A 182 -30.21 -11.31 5.41
C GLU A 182 -31.10 -10.99 4.18
N SER A 183 -31.84 -9.88 4.23
CA SER A 183 -32.62 -9.32 3.12
C SER A 183 -31.78 -8.62 2.03
N GLY A 184 -30.44 -8.66 2.12
CA GLY A 184 -29.52 -8.06 1.16
C GLY A 184 -29.37 -6.54 1.25
N ARG A 185 -30.03 -5.88 2.20
CA ARG A 185 -29.98 -4.41 2.38
C ARG A 185 -28.71 -4.02 3.12
N MET A 186 -28.14 -2.88 2.74
CA MET A 186 -27.00 -2.32 3.47
C MET A 186 -27.46 -1.52 4.68
N VAL A 187 -26.92 -1.85 5.84
CA VAL A 187 -27.16 -1.16 7.11
C VAL A 187 -25.83 -0.87 7.78
N SER A 188 -25.72 0.22 8.54
CA SER A 188 -24.53 0.44 9.36
C SER A 188 -24.42 -0.70 10.39
N ARG A 189 -23.25 -1.37 10.48
CA ARG A 189 -23.00 -2.41 11.49
C ARG A 189 -23.35 -1.94 12.89
N ARG A 190 -23.02 -0.68 13.17
CA ARG A 190 -23.25 -0.08 14.46
C ARG A 190 -24.73 0.14 14.79
N SER A 191 -25.53 0.53 13.80
CA SER A 191 -26.99 0.60 13.98
C SER A 191 -27.59 -0.80 14.11
N MET A 192 -27.03 -1.78 13.40
CA MET A 192 -27.42 -3.19 13.54
C MET A 192 -27.18 -3.67 14.97
N GLU A 193 -25.98 -3.50 15.50
CA GLU A 193 -25.64 -3.87 16.89
C GLU A 193 -26.52 -3.14 17.91
N LYS A 194 -26.74 -1.83 17.74
CA LYS A 194 -27.57 -1.02 18.63
C LYS A 194 -29.02 -1.52 18.70
N TYR A 195 -29.58 -1.94 17.58
CA TYR A 195 -30.99 -2.32 17.48
C TYR A 195 -31.22 -3.84 17.46
N ALA A 196 -30.16 -4.67 17.42
CA ALA A 196 -30.26 -6.11 17.18
C ALA A 196 -31.26 -6.82 18.10
N GLU A 197 -31.12 -6.64 19.42
CA GLU A 197 -32.01 -7.28 20.39
C GLU A 197 -33.44 -6.74 20.33
N ALA A 198 -33.62 -5.43 20.13
CA ALA A 198 -34.94 -4.82 20.00
C ALA A 198 -35.65 -5.30 18.73
N VAL A 199 -34.93 -5.44 17.62
CA VAL A 199 -35.43 -5.93 16.33
C VAL A 199 -35.78 -7.41 16.42
N ARG A 200 -34.93 -8.22 17.08
CA ARG A 200 -35.19 -9.64 17.31
C ARG A 200 -36.48 -9.84 18.10
N LEU A 201 -36.64 -9.14 19.22
CA LEU A 201 -37.85 -9.22 20.05
C LEU A 201 -39.09 -8.71 19.31
N TYR A 202 -38.98 -7.65 18.52
CA TYR A 202 -40.09 -7.14 17.72
C TYR A 202 -40.60 -8.18 16.70
N GLY A 203 -39.69 -8.99 16.13
CA GLY A 203 -40.06 -10.07 15.21
C GLY A 203 -40.63 -11.32 15.89
N THR A 204 -40.27 -11.59 17.14
CA THR A 204 -40.65 -12.83 17.84
C THR A 204 -41.75 -12.68 18.88
N THR A 205 -42.10 -11.45 19.27
CA THR A 205 -43.09 -11.15 20.32
C THR A 205 -44.13 -10.15 19.83
N ALA A 206 -45.28 -10.14 20.49
CA ALA A 206 -46.33 -9.13 20.27
C ALA A 206 -46.12 -7.85 21.12
N GLU A 207 -44.95 -7.71 21.79
CA GLU A 207 -44.61 -6.50 22.55
C GLU A 207 -44.58 -5.26 21.66
N SER A 208 -45.32 -4.21 22.04
CA SER A 208 -45.36 -2.98 21.25
C SER A 208 -43.98 -2.32 21.10
N LEU A 209 -43.76 -1.68 19.94
CA LEU A 209 -42.55 -0.91 19.64
C LEU A 209 -42.18 0.11 20.74
N LYS A 210 -43.18 0.75 21.36
CA LYS A 210 -42.98 1.71 22.46
C LYS A 210 -42.49 1.07 23.75
N SER A 211 -42.88 -0.18 24.02
CA SER A 211 -42.40 -0.96 25.16
C SER A 211 -40.94 -1.32 24.95
N LEU A 212 -40.62 -1.90 23.79
CA LEU A 212 -39.25 -2.27 23.41
C LEU A 212 -38.32 -1.06 23.42
N ALA A 213 -38.76 0.07 22.84
CA ALA A 213 -37.97 1.30 22.84
C ALA A 213 -37.64 1.76 24.28
N ARG A 214 -38.61 1.75 25.20
CA ARG A 214 -38.37 2.08 26.62
C ARG A 214 -37.42 1.10 27.30
N ARG A 215 -37.64 -0.20 27.10
CA ARG A 215 -36.84 -1.28 27.71
C ARG A 215 -35.36 -1.20 27.33
N PHE A 216 -35.05 -0.83 26.08
CA PHE A 216 -33.69 -0.71 25.59
C PHE A 216 -33.12 0.73 25.63
N GLY A 217 -33.85 1.69 26.21
CA GLY A 217 -33.43 3.10 26.26
C GLY A 217 -33.28 3.73 24.87
N LEU A 218 -34.06 3.26 23.89
CA LEU A 218 -34.03 3.69 22.50
C LEU A 218 -35.12 4.72 22.23
N ASN A 219 -34.89 5.57 21.22
CA ASN A 219 -35.92 6.43 20.68
C ASN A 219 -36.88 5.61 19.80
N ASP A 220 -38.18 5.67 20.12
CA ASP A 220 -39.24 4.91 19.47
C ASP A 220 -39.39 5.26 17.98
N CYS A 221 -39.35 6.56 17.63
CA CYS A 221 -39.39 6.99 16.23
C CYS A 221 -38.19 6.45 15.42
N SER A 222 -36.99 6.48 16.01
CA SER A 222 -35.75 6.03 15.36
C SER A 222 -35.74 4.51 15.15
N LEU A 223 -36.18 3.75 16.16
CA LEU A 223 -36.32 2.30 16.07
C LEU A 223 -37.38 1.91 15.01
N GLY A 224 -38.53 2.59 15.02
CA GLY A 224 -39.60 2.34 14.04
C GLY A 224 -39.21 2.69 12.60
N GLN A 225 -38.44 3.76 12.38
CA GLN A 225 -37.89 4.08 11.05
C GLN A 225 -36.84 3.05 10.62
N PHE A 226 -35.99 2.59 11.53
CA PHE A 226 -34.98 1.59 11.26
C PHE A 226 -35.60 0.26 10.80
N ILE A 227 -36.60 -0.24 11.53
CA ILE A 227 -37.31 -1.48 11.20
C ILE A 227 -38.01 -1.36 9.84
N ARG A 228 -38.76 -0.29 9.58
CA ARG A 228 -39.44 -0.11 8.28
C ARG A 228 -38.46 -0.04 7.09
N ARG A 229 -37.30 0.58 7.29
CA ARG A 229 -36.31 0.77 6.22
C ARG A 229 -35.49 -0.48 5.94
N HIS A 230 -35.16 -1.27 6.96
CA HIS A 230 -34.22 -2.39 6.83
C HIS A 230 -34.88 -3.77 6.96
N PHE A 231 -36.04 -3.85 7.62
CA PHE A 231 -36.76 -5.08 7.95
C PHE A 231 -38.30 -4.93 7.81
N PRO A 232 -38.83 -4.53 6.64
CA PRO A 232 -40.27 -4.42 6.44
C PRO A 232 -41.02 -5.74 6.72
N GLU A 233 -40.40 -6.88 6.43
CA GLU A 233 -40.93 -8.22 6.71
C GLU A 233 -41.27 -8.45 8.19
N LEU A 234 -40.50 -7.86 9.11
CA LEU A 234 -40.77 -7.97 10.55
C LEU A 234 -42.01 -7.17 10.95
N THR A 235 -42.37 -6.13 10.19
CA THR A 235 -43.58 -5.36 10.45
C THR A 235 -44.83 -6.20 10.18
N GLU A 236 -44.80 -6.99 9.11
CA GLU A 236 -45.88 -7.91 8.75
C GLU A 236 -45.99 -9.08 9.75
N GLN A 237 -44.85 -9.64 10.17
CA GLN A 237 -44.82 -10.71 11.17
C GLN A 237 -45.36 -10.25 12.53
N HIS A 238 -44.95 -9.08 12.98
CA HIS A 238 -45.41 -8.51 14.26
C HIS A 238 -46.92 -8.26 14.26
N GLN A 239 -47.49 -7.77 13.15
CA GLN A 239 -48.94 -7.59 13.03
C GLN A 239 -49.71 -8.91 13.18
N LYS A 240 -49.19 -10.01 12.62
CA LYS A 240 -49.80 -11.34 12.78
C LYS A 240 -49.73 -11.82 14.23
N LEU A 241 -48.61 -11.62 14.91
CA LEU A 241 -48.42 -11.98 16.33
C LEU A 241 -49.40 -11.22 17.24
N VAL A 242 -49.57 -9.91 17.03
CA VAL A 242 -50.52 -9.08 17.79
C VAL A 242 -51.97 -9.52 17.54
N GLN A 243 -52.33 -9.88 16.30
CA GLN A 243 -53.67 -10.40 16.00
C GLN A 243 -53.95 -11.74 16.69
N GLN A 244 -52.96 -12.63 16.75
CA GLN A 244 -53.06 -13.93 17.43
C GLN A 244 -53.20 -13.79 18.95
N GLU A 245 -52.46 -12.88 19.57
CA GLU A 245 -52.57 -12.61 21.01
C GLU A 245 -53.93 -12.00 21.37
N ASN A 246 -54.40 -11.04 20.57
CA ASN A 246 -55.72 -10.42 20.77
C ASN A 246 -56.89 -11.40 20.54
N SER A 247 -56.72 -12.41 19.69
CA SER A 247 -57.74 -13.46 19.48
C SER A 247 -57.67 -14.59 20.53
N GLY A 248 -56.56 -14.72 21.26
CA GLY A 248 -56.41 -15.67 22.37
C GLY A 248 -56.84 -15.14 23.74
N THR A 249 -57.01 -13.82 23.90
CA THR A 249 -57.37 -13.17 25.18
C THR A 249 -58.87 -12.86 25.31
N GLY A 250 -59.70 -13.37 24.38
CA GLY A 250 -61.15 -13.23 24.41
C GLY A 250 -61.83 -14.46 25.00
N ILE A 251 -61.73 -14.65 26.33
CA ILE A 251 -62.66 -15.41 27.17
C ILE A 251 -62.92 -14.60 28.43
#